data_AF-A0A377AZL1-F1
#
_entry.id   AF-A0A377AZL1-F1
#
_cell.length_a   1.000
_cell.length_b   1.000
_cell.length_c   1.000
_cell.angle_alpha   90.00
_cell.angle_beta   90.00
_cell.angle_gamma   90.00
#
_symmetry.space_group_name_H-M   'P 1'
#
loop_
_entity.id
_entity.type
_entity.pdbx_description
1 polymer ?
#
loop_
_entity_poly.entity_id
_entity_poly.type
_entity_poly.pdbx_seq_one_letter_code
_entity_poly.pdbx_strand_id
1 'polypeptide(L)'
;MKRLNLGGTDQFFHCMAFCRVSKLNDAGVSRSAKGLGYEKEIRDYGLNLFGMYGRKVKLSHSEMIEDNKKDLAVNDHGLTCPSTTDCSDRCSDYINPEHKKTIKALQDAGYLK
;
A
#
# COMPACT_ATOMS: atom_id res chain seq x y z
N MET A 1 -5.07 7.06 -0.47
CA MET A 1 -6.08 5.99 -0.45
C MET A 1 -7.49 6.46 -0.11
N LYS A 2 -7.86 6.65 1.18
CA LYS A 2 -9.26 6.89 1.60
C LYS A 2 -10.01 7.98 0.83
N ARG A 3 -9.36 9.12 0.56
CA ARG A 3 -9.95 10.23 -0.22
C ARG A 3 -10.40 9.82 -1.62
N LEU A 4 -9.63 8.97 -2.31
CA LEU A 4 -9.95 8.58 -3.69
C LEU A 4 -10.93 7.40 -3.75
N ASN A 5 -11.05 6.62 -2.68
CA ASN A 5 -11.99 5.49 -2.57
C ASN A 5 -11.97 4.55 -3.80
N LEU A 6 -10.77 4.21 -4.28
CA LEU A 6 -10.58 3.38 -5.46
C LEU A 6 -10.42 1.92 -5.03
N GLY A 7 -11.22 1.03 -5.63
CA GLY A 7 -11.08 -0.41 -5.42
C GLY A 7 -9.82 -0.96 -6.09
N GLY A 8 -9.18 -1.94 -5.45
CA GLY A 8 -8.02 -2.63 -6.01
C GLY A 8 -6.74 -1.79 -6.10
N THR A 9 -6.63 -0.69 -5.36
CA THR A 9 -5.42 0.16 -5.33
C THR A 9 -4.64 0.07 -4.02
N ASP A 10 -4.99 -0.88 -3.16
CA ASP A 10 -4.42 -0.97 -1.82
C ASP A 10 -2.90 -1.17 -1.88
N GLN A 11 -2.46 -2.22 -2.58
CA GLN A 11 -1.03 -2.49 -2.81
C GLN A 11 -0.29 -1.34 -3.50
N PHE A 12 -0.94 -0.64 -4.44
CA PHE A 12 -0.37 0.57 -5.04
C PHE A 12 -0.08 1.64 -3.97
N PHE A 13 -1.01 1.89 -3.04
CA PHE A 13 -0.80 2.87 -1.98
C PHE A 13 0.22 2.43 -0.92
N HIS A 14 0.30 1.13 -0.63
CA HIS A 14 1.38 0.55 0.17
C HIS A 14 2.74 0.85 -0.46
N CYS A 15 2.94 0.48 -1.73
CA CYS A 15 4.18 0.75 -2.44
C CYS A 15 4.51 2.25 -2.51
N MET A 16 3.52 3.09 -2.87
CA MET A 16 3.73 4.53 -3.03
C MET A 16 4.12 5.23 -1.73
N ALA A 17 3.47 4.88 -0.61
CA ALA A 17 3.79 5.47 0.68
C ALA A 17 5.23 5.16 1.08
N PHE A 18 5.64 3.90 0.93
CA PHE A 18 6.96 3.45 1.35
C PHE A 18 8.08 3.84 0.36
N CYS A 19 7.83 3.90 -0.95
CA CYS A 19 8.80 4.48 -1.89
C CYS A 19 9.01 5.96 -1.60
N ARG A 20 7.97 6.75 -1.28
CA ARG A 20 8.14 8.15 -0.87
C ARG A 20 8.96 8.30 0.41
N VAL A 21 8.79 7.41 1.37
CA VAL A 21 9.66 7.36 2.56
C VAL A 21 11.10 7.07 2.17
N SER A 22 11.36 6.10 1.29
CA SER A 22 12.73 5.77 0.86
C SER A 22 13.42 6.95 0.18
N LYS A 23 12.67 7.82 -0.51
CA LYS A 23 13.21 9.04 -1.14
C LYS A 23 13.79 10.06 -0.16
N LEU A 24 13.40 9.99 1.12
CA LEU A 24 14.00 10.82 2.16
C LEU A 24 15.45 10.43 2.45
N ASN A 25 15.87 9.23 2.00
CA ASN A 25 17.23 8.69 2.18
C ASN A 25 17.70 8.71 3.64
N ASP A 26 16.76 8.46 4.57
CA ASP A 26 17.00 8.41 6.00
C ASP A 26 16.67 7.00 6.52
N ALA A 27 17.70 6.32 7.05
CA ALA A 27 17.58 4.96 7.54
C ALA A 27 16.76 4.87 8.84
N GLY A 28 16.76 5.91 9.67
CA GLY A 28 15.94 6.00 10.87
C GLY A 28 14.46 6.13 10.51
N VAL A 29 14.12 7.05 9.60
CA VAL A 29 12.75 7.23 9.10
C VAL A 29 12.25 5.97 8.40
N SER A 30 13.08 5.33 7.58
CA SER A 30 12.73 4.06 6.91
C SER A 30 12.43 2.95 7.91
N ARG A 31 13.24 2.84 8.98
CA ARG A 31 13.00 1.86 10.05
C ARG A 31 11.70 2.14 10.80
N SER A 32 11.44 3.39 11.16
CA SER A 32 10.19 3.80 11.81
C SER A 32 8.98 3.52 10.92
N ALA A 33 9.06 3.83 9.62
CA ALA A 33 7.99 3.54 8.68
C ALA A 33 7.72 2.03 8.59
N LYS A 34 8.76 1.19 8.56
CA LYS A 34 8.60 -0.27 8.59
C LYS A 34 7.84 -0.72 9.83
N GLY A 35 8.18 -0.19 11.01
CA GLY A 35 7.46 -0.44 12.26
C GLY A 35 5.98 -0.06 12.17
N LEU A 36 5.67 1.13 11.66
CA LEU A 36 4.29 1.58 11.44
C LEU A 36 3.52 0.70 10.45
N GLY A 37 4.19 0.17 9.43
CA GLY A 37 3.62 -0.82 8.51
C GLY A 37 3.19 -2.10 9.23
N TYR A 38 4.02 -2.65 10.11
CA TYR A 38 3.65 -3.80 10.93
C TYR A 38 2.50 -3.50 11.89
N GLU A 39 2.54 -2.35 12.57
CA GLU A 39 1.48 -1.95 13.49
C GLU A 39 0.13 -1.76 12.77
N LYS A 40 0.13 -1.22 11.55
CA LYS A 40 -1.06 -1.15 10.70
C LYS A 40 -1.63 -2.55 10.45
N GLU A 41 -0.80 -3.52 10.06
CA GLU A 41 -1.30 -4.88 9.76
C GLU A 41 -1.83 -5.62 10.99
N ILE A 42 -1.28 -5.38 12.18
CA ILE A 42 -1.83 -5.90 13.44
C ILE A 42 -3.22 -5.29 13.71
N ARG A 43 -3.34 -3.98 13.53
CA ARG A 43 -4.61 -3.28 13.70
C ARG A 43 -5.65 -3.74 12.69
N ASP A 44 -5.28 -3.88 11.43
CA ASP A 44 -6.18 -4.27 10.35
C ASP A 44 -6.64 -5.73 10.51
N TYR A 45 -5.76 -6.64 10.93
CA TYR A 45 -6.11 -7.99 11.36
C TYR A 45 -7.20 -7.96 12.46
N GLY A 46 -6.99 -7.17 13.52
CA GLY A 46 -7.96 -7.05 14.60
C GLY A 46 -9.32 -6.54 14.13
N LEU A 47 -9.33 -5.53 13.26
CA LEU A 47 -10.58 -4.97 12.72
C LEU A 47 -11.29 -5.93 11.75
N ASN A 48 -10.54 -6.67 10.91
CA ASN A 48 -11.08 -7.68 10.01
C ASN A 48 -11.71 -8.86 10.78
N LEU A 49 -11.13 -9.27 11.91
CA LEU A 49 -11.71 -10.31 12.78
C LEU A 49 -13.13 -9.95 13.26
N PHE A 50 -13.37 -8.68 13.54
CA PHE A 50 -14.68 -8.17 13.96
C PHE A 50 -15.57 -7.67 12.81
N GLY A 51 -15.10 -7.74 11.56
CA GLY A 51 -15.83 -7.22 10.40
C GLY A 51 -15.97 -5.69 10.39
N MET A 52 -15.05 -4.99 11.04
CA MET A 52 -15.03 -3.52 11.15
C MET A 52 -14.09 -2.85 10.15
N TYR A 53 -13.52 -3.62 9.22
CA TYR A 53 -12.53 -3.15 8.25
C TYR A 53 -12.93 -3.43 6.80
N GLY A 54 -12.41 -2.63 5.87
CA GLY A 54 -12.61 -2.79 4.43
C GLY A 54 -14.06 -3.06 4.03
N ARG A 55 -14.32 -4.29 3.56
CA ARG A 55 -15.61 -4.82 3.12
C ARG A 55 -16.68 -4.96 4.21
N LYS A 56 -16.35 -4.68 5.47
CA LYS A 56 -17.22 -4.82 6.65
C LYS A 56 -17.79 -6.24 6.83
N VAL A 57 -16.96 -7.23 6.57
CA VAL A 57 -17.26 -8.66 6.78
C VAL A 57 -16.13 -9.29 7.58
N LYS A 58 -16.44 -10.32 8.37
CA LYS A 58 -15.41 -11.08 9.09
C LYS A 58 -14.60 -11.88 8.07
N LEU A 59 -13.27 -11.79 8.17
CA LEU A 59 -12.35 -12.61 7.38
C LEU A 59 -11.86 -13.80 8.21
N SER A 60 -11.49 -14.88 7.54
CA SER A 60 -10.79 -15.99 8.17
C SER A 60 -9.37 -15.60 8.57
N HIS A 61 -8.80 -16.30 9.55
CA HIS A 61 -7.39 -16.11 9.94
C HIS A 61 -6.44 -16.23 8.74
N SER A 62 -6.65 -17.23 7.88
CA SER A 62 -5.82 -17.45 6.70
C SER A 62 -5.88 -16.29 5.70
N GLU A 63 -7.07 -15.75 5.42
CA GLU A 63 -7.21 -14.60 4.52
C GLU A 63 -6.48 -13.38 5.07
N MET A 64 -6.62 -13.09 6.36
CA MET A 64 -5.94 -11.94 6.99
C MET A 64 -4.43 -12.11 7.01
N ILE A 65 -3.91 -13.32 7.28
CA ILE A 65 -2.47 -13.58 7.23
C ILE A 65 -1.93 -13.46 5.81
N GLU A 66 -2.67 -13.89 4.80
CA GLU A 66 -2.28 -13.73 3.40
C GLU A 66 -2.24 -12.26 2.98
N ASP A 67 -3.25 -11.49 3.36
CA ASP A 67 -3.33 -10.04 3.12
C ASP A 67 -2.15 -9.31 3.76
N ASN A 68 -1.94 -9.51 5.06
CA ASN A 68 -0.81 -8.91 5.80
C ASN A 68 0.55 -9.25 5.17
N LYS A 69 0.74 -10.49 4.69
CA LYS A 69 1.99 -10.89 4.02
C LYS A 69 2.20 -10.12 2.71
N LYS A 70 1.13 -9.93 1.92
CA LYS A 70 1.20 -9.15 0.69
C LYS A 70 1.51 -7.68 0.99
N ASP A 71 0.77 -7.07 1.92
CA ASP A 71 0.96 -5.66 2.32
C ASP A 71 2.39 -5.40 2.79
N LEU A 72 2.92 -6.26 3.67
CA LEU A 72 4.29 -6.13 4.18
C LEU A 72 5.35 -6.32 3.10
N ALA A 73 5.16 -7.26 2.18
CA ALA A 73 6.07 -7.45 1.05
C ALA A 73 6.08 -6.23 0.13
N VAL A 74 4.92 -5.62 -0.11
CA VAL A 74 4.78 -4.42 -0.95
C VAL A 74 5.34 -3.18 -0.24
N ASN A 75 5.20 -3.08 1.08
CA ASN A 75 5.88 -2.06 1.88
C ASN A 75 7.40 -2.15 1.74
N ASP A 76 7.97 -3.37 1.86
CA ASP A 76 9.41 -3.59 1.70
C ASP A 76 9.88 -3.31 0.25
N HIS A 77 9.07 -3.64 -0.75
CA HIS A 77 9.32 -3.28 -2.15
C HIS A 77 9.36 -1.75 -2.35
N GLY A 78 8.48 -1.02 -1.66
CA GLY A 78 8.49 0.44 -1.61
C GLY A 78 9.73 0.98 -0.90
N LEU A 79 10.09 0.45 0.28
CA LEU A 79 11.27 0.91 1.04
C LEU A 79 12.59 0.73 0.30
N THR A 80 12.65 -0.24 -0.61
CA THR A 80 13.83 -0.53 -1.44
C THR A 80 13.82 0.21 -2.78
N CYS A 81 12.92 1.18 -2.97
CA CYS A 81 12.79 1.96 -4.18
C CYS A 81 14.08 2.74 -4.50
N PRO A 82 14.77 2.47 -5.63
CA PRO A 82 16.03 3.12 -5.99
C PRO A 82 15.87 4.63 -6.12
N SER A 83 16.88 5.44 -5.73
CA SER A 83 16.77 6.90 -5.72
C SER A 83 16.41 7.49 -7.09
N THR A 84 16.89 6.90 -8.18
CA THR A 84 16.67 7.34 -9.57
C THR A 84 15.33 6.93 -10.18
N THR A 85 14.58 6.00 -9.58
CA THR A 85 13.29 5.52 -10.09
C THR A 85 12.14 6.36 -9.55
N ASP A 86 11.18 6.81 -10.37
CA ASP A 86 10.01 7.50 -9.83
C ASP A 86 9.11 6.55 -9.02
N CYS A 87 8.41 7.07 -8.00
CA CYS A 87 7.50 6.25 -7.21
C CYS A 87 6.34 5.72 -8.06
N SER A 88 5.85 6.53 -9.00
CA SER A 88 4.81 6.13 -9.97
C SER A 88 5.27 4.89 -10.73
N ASP A 89 6.47 4.95 -11.33
CA ASP A 89 7.02 3.87 -12.15
C ASP A 89 7.23 2.62 -11.30
N ARG A 90 7.83 2.78 -10.10
CA ARG A 90 8.08 1.69 -9.16
C ARG A 90 6.82 0.92 -8.78
N CYS A 91 5.68 1.61 -8.68
CA CYS A 91 4.46 1.06 -8.09
C CYS A 91 3.35 0.78 -9.08
N SER A 92 3.50 1.20 -10.35
CA SER A 92 2.47 1.11 -11.39
C SER A 92 1.95 -0.32 -11.63
N ASP A 93 2.82 -1.33 -11.49
CA ASP A 93 2.48 -2.75 -11.67
C ASP A 93 1.44 -3.27 -10.66
N TYR A 94 1.22 -2.58 -9.54
CA TYR A 94 0.17 -2.91 -8.57
C TYR A 94 -1.22 -2.42 -8.99
N ILE A 95 -1.35 -1.79 -10.15
CA ILE A 95 -2.61 -1.33 -10.71
C ILE A 95 -3.01 -2.27 -11.84
N ASN A 96 -4.23 -2.78 -11.79
CA ASN A 96 -4.78 -3.52 -12.92
C ASN A 96 -4.89 -2.59 -14.15
N PRO A 97 -4.21 -2.90 -15.27
CA PRO A 97 -4.20 -2.05 -16.47
C PRO A 97 -5.59 -1.89 -17.09
N GLU A 98 -6.54 -2.78 -16.81
CA GLU A 98 -7.92 -2.70 -17.29
C GLU A 98 -8.77 -1.71 -16.48
N HIS A 99 -8.32 -1.28 -15.30
CA HIS A 99 -9.06 -0.33 -14.46
C HIS A 99 -8.87 1.12 -14.93
N LYS A 100 -9.31 1.45 -16.16
CA LYS A 100 -9.08 2.77 -16.81
C LYS A 100 -9.56 3.96 -15.96
N LYS A 101 -10.69 3.83 -15.26
CA LYS A 101 -11.20 4.87 -14.35
C LYS A 101 -10.27 5.10 -13.14
N THR A 102 -9.75 4.03 -12.57
CA THR A 102 -8.78 4.09 -11.46
C THR A 102 -7.49 4.75 -11.91
N ILE A 103 -6.96 4.34 -13.07
CA ILE A 103 -5.73 4.92 -13.64
C ILE A 103 -5.91 6.42 -13.85
N LYS A 104 -7.02 6.83 -14.49
CA LYS A 104 -7.32 8.26 -14.70
C LYS A 104 -7.41 9.02 -13.37
N ALA A 105 -8.12 8.48 -12.37
CA ALA A 105 -8.24 9.12 -11.06
C ALA A 105 -6.89 9.27 -10.34
N LEU A 106 -5.97 8.32 -10.53
CA LEU A 106 -4.62 8.38 -9.98
C LEU A 106 -3.73 9.38 -10.72
N GLN A 107 -3.87 9.49 -12.05
CA GLN A 107 -3.21 10.52 -12.86
C GLN A 107 -3.70 11.92 -12.48
N ASP A 108 -5.01 12.14 -12.43
CA ASP A 108 -5.63 13.42 -12.07
C ASP A 108 -5.23 13.85 -10.64
N ALA A 109 -4.96 12.88 -9.76
CA ALA A 109 -4.50 13.13 -8.39
C ALA A 109 -2.97 13.21 -8.24
N GLY A 110 -2.20 13.10 -9.33
CA GLY A 110 -0.74 13.22 -9.35
C GLY A 110 0.01 12.03 -8.73
N TYR A 111 -0.62 10.86 -8.68
CA TYR A 111 0.03 9.61 -8.24
C TYR A 111 0.67 8.83 -9.38
N LEU A 112 0.16 8.98 -10.60
CA LEU A 112 0.71 8.38 -11.81
C LEU A 112 1.13 9.48 -12.79
N LYS A 113 2.22 9.22 -13.52
CA LYS A 113 2.69 10.06 -14.63
C LYS A 113 2.18 9.54 -15.98
#